data_AF-A0A4Y9QQ55-F1
#
_entry.id   AF-A0A4Y9QQ55-F1
#
_cell.length_a   1.000
_cell.length_b   1.000
_cell.length_c   1.000
_cell.angle_alpha   90.00
_cell.angle_beta   90.00
_cell.angle_gamma   90.00
#
_symmetry.space_group_name_H-M   'P 1'
#
loop_
_entity.id
_entity.type
_entity.pdbx_description
1 polymer ?
#
loop_
_entity_poly.entity_id
_entity_poly.type
_entity_poly.pdbx_seq_one_letter_code
_entity_poly.pdbx_strand_id
1 'polypeptide(L)'
;MTVVRNHFGVPQYPEHDARRLFVLLSAIDLLERPTVSAIADLTGHEREEVDAGVQALREQFGVVLHKVGEIYRIESWGDVLREEGVKRFLKA
;
A
#
# COMPACT_ATOMS: atom_id res chain seq x y z
N MET A 1 -15.23 -8.12 14.55
CA MET A 1 -14.32 -6.98 14.76
C MET A 1 -14.90 -5.79 14.01
N THR A 2 -15.22 -4.69 14.69
CA THR A 2 -15.64 -3.45 14.04
C THR A 2 -14.39 -2.70 13.61
N VAL A 3 -14.18 -2.55 12.30
CA VAL A 3 -13.03 -1.80 11.77
C VAL A 3 -13.38 -0.31 11.81
N VAL A 4 -12.59 0.47 12.53
CA VAL A 4 -12.72 1.94 12.54
C VAL A 4 -12.43 2.45 11.13
N ARG A 5 -13.17 3.45 10.66
CA ARG A 5 -12.99 4.05 9.34
C ARG A 5 -12.77 5.55 9.50
N ASN A 6 -11.94 6.14 8.63
CA ASN A 6 -11.79 7.60 8.55
C ASN A 6 -13.01 8.23 7.83
N HIS A 7 -12.99 9.55 7.65
CA HIS A 7 -14.09 10.28 7.00
C HIS A 7 -14.28 9.96 5.51
N PHE A 8 -13.27 9.37 4.85
CA PHE A 8 -13.38 8.81 3.50
C PHE A 8 -13.91 7.37 3.48
N GLY A 9 -14.25 6.79 4.64
CA GLY A 9 -14.66 5.40 4.77
C GLY A 9 -13.52 4.41 4.67
N VAL A 10 -12.25 4.84 4.65
CA VAL A 10 -11.09 3.96 4.55
C VAL A 10 -10.83 3.28 5.90
N PRO A 11 -10.70 1.95 5.95
CA PRO A 11 -10.43 1.22 7.19
C PRO A 11 -9.10 1.61 7.81
N GLN A 12 -9.08 1.78 9.13
CA GLN A 12 -7.91 2.14 9.93
C GLN A 12 -7.43 0.92 10.71
N TYR A 13 -6.11 0.68 10.65
CA TYR A 13 -5.47 -0.48 11.28
C TYR A 13 -4.30 -0.03 12.18
N PRO A 14 -3.91 -0.85 13.18
CA PRO A 14 -2.75 -0.59 14.03
C PRO A 14 -1.45 -0.43 13.22
N GLU A 15 -0.49 0.31 13.76
CA GLU A 15 0.76 0.73 13.10
C GLU A 15 1.53 -0.41 12.39
N HIS A 16 1.60 -1.59 13.00
CA HIS A 16 2.33 -2.74 12.45
C HIS A 16 1.45 -3.77 11.72
N ASP A 17 0.21 -3.42 11.39
CA ASP A 17 -0.71 -4.29 10.67
C ASP A 17 -0.44 -4.26 9.15
N ALA A 18 -0.17 -5.41 8.55
CA ALA A 18 0.12 -5.54 7.12
C ALA A 18 -0.99 -4.95 6.22
N ARG A 19 -2.24 -4.90 6.69
CA ARG A 19 -3.36 -4.33 5.92
C ARG A 19 -3.23 -2.83 5.70
N ARG A 20 -2.42 -2.11 6.49
CA ARG A 20 -2.05 -0.71 6.21
C ARG A 20 -1.36 -0.57 4.85
N LEU A 21 -0.45 -1.48 4.53
CA LEU A 21 0.25 -1.51 3.25
C LEU A 21 -0.72 -1.80 2.09
N PHE A 22 -1.72 -2.66 2.30
CA PHE A 22 -2.74 -2.93 1.28
C PHE A 22 -3.64 -1.72 1.02
N VAL A 23 -3.99 -0.98 2.07
CA VAL A 23 -4.72 0.30 1.93
C VAL A 23 -3.89 1.33 1.17
N LEU A 24 -2.61 1.47 1.51
CA LEU A 24 -1.69 2.38 0.82
C LEU A 24 -1.55 2.02 -0.66
N LEU A 25 -1.32 0.74 -0.98
CA LEU A 25 -1.22 0.27 -2.36
C LEU A 25 -2.52 0.51 -3.14
N SER A 26 -3.67 0.24 -2.52
CA SER A 26 -4.99 0.48 -3.13
C SER A 26 -5.24 1.97 -3.39
N ALA A 27 -4.76 2.86 -2.50
CA ALA A 27 -4.86 4.30 -2.71
C ALA A 27 -4.00 4.78 -3.87
N ILE A 28 -2.81 4.20 -4.06
CA ILE A 28 -1.96 4.51 -5.23
C ILE A 28 -2.65 4.11 -6.54
N ASP A 29 -3.33 2.96 -6.56
CA ASP A 29 -4.07 2.47 -7.73
C ASP A 29 -5.33 3.30 -8.03
N LEU A 30 -6.04 3.71 -6.97
CA LEU A 30 -7.33 4.38 -7.07
C LEU A 30 -7.22 5.87 -7.46
N LEU A 31 -6.22 6.57 -6.95
CA LEU A 31 -6.09 8.02 -7.16
C LEU A 31 -5.65 8.31 -8.60
N GLU A 32 -6.26 9.32 -9.23
CA GLU A 32 -5.79 9.81 -10.55
C GLU A 32 -4.39 10.44 -10.45
N ARG A 33 -4.09 11.07 -9.31
CA ARG A 33 -2.82 11.71 -8.98
C ARG A 33 -2.35 11.27 -7.58
N PRO A 34 -1.76 10.08 -7.44
CA PRO A 34 -1.29 9.55 -6.15
C PRO A 34 0.02 10.23 -5.71
N THR A 35 -0.08 11.47 -5.23
CA THR A 35 1.01 12.15 -4.54
C THR A 35 1.08 11.71 -3.08
N VAL A 36 2.22 11.96 -2.42
CA VAL A 36 2.38 11.66 -0.98
C VAL A 36 1.24 12.28 -0.15
N SER A 37 0.89 13.55 -0.41
CA SER A 37 -0.22 14.19 0.31
C SER A 37 -1.54 13.52 0.01
N ALA A 38 -1.88 13.28 -1.26
CA ALA A 38 -3.18 12.71 -1.63
C ALA A 38 -3.36 11.30 -1.03
N ILE A 39 -2.31 10.49 -1.00
CA ILE A 39 -2.31 9.16 -0.38
C ILE A 39 -2.50 9.28 1.14
N ALA A 40 -1.72 10.13 1.80
CA ALA A 40 -1.82 10.36 3.24
C ALA A 40 -3.22 10.83 3.64
N ASP A 41 -3.75 11.83 2.93
CA ASP A 41 -5.07 12.41 3.16
C ASP A 41 -6.17 11.33 3.03
N LEU A 42 -6.16 10.55 1.95
CA LEU A 42 -7.16 9.50 1.72
C LEU A 42 -7.07 8.37 2.76
N THR A 43 -5.86 7.93 3.08
CA THR A 43 -5.64 6.68 3.84
C THR A 43 -5.53 6.89 5.34
N GLY A 44 -5.22 8.10 5.81
CA GLY A 44 -4.89 8.39 7.20
C GLY A 44 -3.47 7.96 7.61
N HIS A 45 -2.58 7.68 6.65
CA HIS A 45 -1.14 7.54 6.94
C HIS A 45 -0.52 8.92 7.16
N GLU A 46 0.49 8.98 8.03
CA GLU A 46 1.36 10.16 8.08
C GLU A 46 2.17 10.27 6.79
N ARG A 47 2.44 11.50 6.33
CA ARG A 47 3.15 11.72 5.05
C ARG A 47 4.54 11.07 5.03
N GLU A 48 5.21 11.08 6.18
CA GLU A 48 6.53 10.45 6.35
C GLU A 48 6.48 8.91 6.27
N GLU A 49 5.32 8.30 6.57
CA GLU A 49 5.13 6.85 6.48
C GLU A 49 4.90 6.38 5.04
N VAL A 50 4.44 7.25 4.13
CA VAL A 50 4.06 6.85 2.77
C VAL A 50 5.25 6.26 2.01
N ASP A 51 6.39 6.94 2.04
CA ASP A 51 7.60 6.49 1.33
C ASP A 51 8.14 5.18 1.93
N ALA A 52 8.11 5.04 3.27
CA ALA A 52 8.48 3.81 3.95
C ALA A 52 7.54 2.64 3.60
N GLY A 53 6.23 2.90 3.53
CA GLY A 53 5.23 1.92 3.10
C GLY A 53 5.43 1.47 1.66
N VAL A 54 5.79 2.38 0.76
CA VAL A 54 6.15 2.06 -0.63
C VAL A 54 7.39 1.15 -0.69
N GLN A 55 8.42 1.40 0.12
CA GLN A 55 9.57 0.49 0.18
C GLN A 55 9.18 -0.88 0.75
N ALA A 56 8.38 -0.93 1.81
CA ALA A 56 7.89 -2.19 2.36
C ALA A 56 7.08 -2.99 1.33
N LEU A 57 6.25 -2.33 0.50
CA LEU A 57 5.52 -2.98 -0.59
C LEU A 57 6.47 -3.61 -1.64
N ARG A 58 7.57 -2.91 -1.97
CA ARG A 58 8.59 -3.45 -2.88
C ARG A 58 9.33 -4.63 -2.27
N GLU A 59 9.80 -4.48 -1.05
CA GLU A 59 10.67 -5.46 -0.39
C GLU A 59 9.92 -6.72 0.07
N GLN A 60 8.74 -6.54 0.67
CA GLN A 60 8.01 -7.64 1.31
C GLN A 60 7.05 -8.35 0.35
N PHE A 61 6.52 -7.63 -0.63
CA PHE A 61 5.48 -8.14 -1.53
C PHE A 61 5.91 -8.19 -3.01
N GLY A 62 7.09 -7.68 -3.34
CA GLY A 62 7.60 -7.67 -4.71
C GLY A 62 6.82 -6.75 -5.64
N VAL A 63 6.11 -5.76 -5.10
CA VAL A 63 5.37 -4.77 -5.90
C VAL A 63 6.37 -3.90 -6.64
N VAL A 64 6.15 -3.66 -7.94
CA VAL A 64 6.94 -2.73 -8.73
C VAL A 64 6.21 -1.40 -8.81
N LEU A 65 6.71 -0.43 -8.04
CA LEU A 65 6.22 0.94 -7.97
C LEU A 65 7.28 1.89 -8.52
N HIS A 66 6.86 2.94 -9.22
CA HIS A 66 7.72 4.03 -9.68
C HIS A 66 7.23 5.37 -9.16
N LYS A 67 8.15 6.32 -8.99
CA LYS A 67 7.82 7.71 -8.68
C LYS A 67 8.21 8.56 -9.89
N VAL A 68 7.24 9.15 -10.57
CA VAL A 68 7.46 10.01 -11.74
C VAL A 68 7.09 11.44 -11.35
N GLY A 69 8.10 12.25 -11.06
CA GLY A 69 7.90 13.54 -10.40
C GLY A 69 7.36 13.33 -8.98
N GLU A 70 6.15 13.83 -8.72
CA GLU A 70 5.49 13.72 -7.41
C GLU A 70 4.49 12.56 -7.32
N ILE A 71 4.29 11.81 -8.41
CA ILE A 71 3.21 10.84 -8.56
C ILE A 71 3.77 9.42 -8.47
N TYR A 72 3.14 8.56 -7.67
CA TYR A 72 3.39 7.13 -7.66
C TYR A 72 2.66 6.39 -8.79
N ARG A 73 3.26 5.34 -9.35
CA ARG A 73 2.61 4.48 -10.35
C ARG A 73 2.95 3.03 -10.08
N ILE A 74 1.93 2.17 -10.11
CA ILE A 74 2.11 0.72 -10.05
C ILE A 74 2.41 0.23 -11.47
N GLU A 75 3.56 -0.42 -11.65
CA GLU A 75 3.85 -1.18 -12.86
C GLU A 75 3.39 -2.64 -12.71
N SER A 76 3.61 -3.22 -11.53
CA SER A 76 3.21 -4.59 -11.21
C SER A 76 2.90 -4.73 -9.73
N TRP A 77 1.91 -5.56 -9.40
CA TRP A 77 1.55 -5.91 -8.02
C TRP A 77 2.47 -6.99 -7.42
N GLY A 78 3.42 -7.51 -8.19
CA GLY A 78 4.25 -8.64 -7.80
C GLY A 78 3.50 -9.96 -7.78
N ASP A 79 4.22 -11.03 -7.43
CA ASP A 79 3.65 -12.39 -7.41
C ASP A 79 3.10 -12.78 -6.04
N VAL A 80 3.55 -12.14 -4.96
CA VAL A 80 3.28 -12.57 -3.57
C VAL A 80 1.82 -12.40 -3.19
N LEU A 81 1.14 -11.37 -3.69
CA LEU A 81 -0.24 -11.05 -3.32
C LEU A 81 -1.29 -12.06 -3.89
N ARG A 82 -0.86 -13.15 -4.53
CA ARG A 82 -1.70 -14.25 -5.04
C ARG A 82 -1.45 -15.53 -4.26
N GLU A 83 -2.46 -16.40 -4.19
CA GLU A 83 -2.39 -17.68 -3.46
C GLU A 83 -1.13 -18.50 -3.79
N GLU A 84 -0.81 -18.62 -5.08
CA GLU A 84 0.39 -19.32 -5.54
C GLU A 84 1.67 -18.65 -5.04
N GLY A 85 1.73 -17.31 -5.05
CA GLY A 85 2.86 -16.54 -4.57
C GLY A 85 3.13 -16.77 -3.09
N VAL A 86 2.09 -16.70 -2.25
CA VAL A 86 2.21 -17.00 -0.82
C VAL A 86 2.70 -18.43 -0.61
N LYS A 87 2.12 -19.41 -1.31
CA LYS A 87 2.50 -20.82 -1.18
C LYS A 87 3.95 -21.11 -1.61
N ARG A 88 4.52 -20.34 -2.54
CA ARG A 88 5.92 -20.52 -2.97
C ARG A 88 6.93 -20.30 -1.85
N PHE A 89 6.67 -19.40 -0.89
CA PHE A 89 7.58 -19.17 0.24
C PHE A 89 7.75 -20.36 1.17
N LEU A 90 6.74 -21.24 1.27
CA LEU A 90 6.81 -22.45 2.09
C LEU A 90 7.50 -23.61 1.37
N LYS A 91 7.42 -23.65 0.03
CA LYS A 91 7.90 -24.78 -0.79
C LYS A 91 9.39 -24.67 -1.18
N ALA A 92 10.18 -23.90 -0.44
CA ALA A 92 11.62 -23.74 -0.67
C ALA A 92 12.38 -25.06 -0.50
#